data_AF-M0ELS7-F1
#
_entry.id   AF-M0ELS7-F1
#
_cell.length_a   1.000
_cell.length_b   1.000
_cell.length_c   1.000
_cell.angle_alpha   90.00
_cell.angle_beta   90.00
_cell.angle_gamma   90.00
#
_symmetry.space_group_name_H-M   'P 1'
#
loop_
_entity.id
_entity.type
_entity.pdbx_description
1 polymer ?
#
loop_
_entity_poly.entity_id
_entity_poly.type
_entity_poly.pdbx_seq_one_letter_code
_entity_poly.pdbx_strand_id
1 'polypeptide(L)'
;MTAVDRTGMIPSSPVVVGIAVAVALLALFVLARRLRGPSADARESKRAHDAAQERDPPVEIGETYEFGVTELTDHHSGEEVAVGKVEGFVLFTEDIPSGLEPGDVIRAKVLSFNEGRTSADATFVERA
;
A
#
# COMPACT_ATOMS: atom_id res chain seq x y z
N MET A 1 28.28 65.42 -22.11
CA MET A 1 27.73 64.89 -23.38
C MET A 1 28.09 63.42 -23.38
N THR A 2 27.22 62.45 -23.15
CA THR A 2 25.76 62.39 -23.39
C THR A 2 25.16 61.32 -22.47
N ALA A 3 23.86 61.47 -22.20
CA ALA A 3 23.08 60.77 -21.20
C ALA A 3 22.91 59.27 -21.45
N VAL A 4 22.66 58.57 -20.34
CA VAL A 4 22.05 57.24 -20.23
C VAL A 4 20.83 57.15 -21.15
N ASP A 5 20.75 56.09 -21.94
CA ASP A 5 19.45 55.49 -22.26
C ASP A 5 19.54 53.96 -22.09
N ARG A 6 19.27 53.54 -20.85
CA ARG A 6 18.87 52.17 -20.53
C ARG A 6 17.35 52.13 -20.66
N THR A 7 16.84 51.90 -21.86
CA THR A 7 15.44 51.54 -22.07
C THR A 7 15.39 50.09 -22.52
N GLY A 8 14.92 49.24 -21.59
CA GLY A 8 14.56 47.87 -21.88
C GLY A 8 13.50 47.87 -22.98
N MET A 9 13.85 47.28 -24.12
CA MET A 9 12.93 47.06 -25.23
C MET A 9 11.90 46.02 -24.78
N ILE A 10 10.74 46.46 -24.32
CA ILE A 10 9.58 45.57 -24.18
C ILE A 10 9.19 45.20 -25.63
N PRO A 11 9.32 43.93 -26.05
CA PRO A 11 8.92 43.55 -27.40
C PRO A 11 7.40 43.75 -27.55
N SER A 12 7.00 44.81 -28.27
CA SER A 12 5.62 45.22 -28.49
C SER A 12 4.95 44.48 -29.66
N SER A 13 5.46 43.31 -30.05
CA SER A 13 4.80 42.51 -31.07
C SER A 13 3.57 41.84 -30.48
N PRO A 14 2.40 41.91 -31.16
CA PRO A 14 1.16 41.34 -30.64
C PRO A 14 1.26 39.84 -30.38
N VAL A 15 2.15 39.16 -31.12
CA VAL A 15 2.46 37.73 -30.94
C VAL A 15 3.19 37.47 -29.62
N VAL A 16 4.20 38.26 -29.27
CA VAL A 16 4.96 38.07 -28.02
C VAL A 16 4.06 38.37 -26.81
N VAL A 17 3.22 39.40 -26.90
CA VAL A 17 2.22 39.70 -25.87
C VAL A 17 1.24 38.54 -25.73
N GLY A 18 0.75 37.98 -26.83
CA GLY A 18 -0.17 36.83 -26.83
C GLY A 18 0.44 35.59 -26.17
N ILE A 19 1.69 35.25 -26.49
CA ILE A 19 2.40 34.11 -25.88
C ILE A 19 2.60 34.33 -24.39
N ALA A 20 3.05 35.52 -23.97
CA ALA A 20 3.26 35.82 -22.56
C ALA A 20 1.97 35.68 -21.73
N VAL A 21 0.84 36.16 -22.26
CA VAL A 21 -0.47 36.01 -21.62
C VAL A 21 -0.88 34.53 -21.55
N ALA A 22 -0.71 33.76 -22.63
CA ALA A 22 -1.05 32.34 -22.64
C ALA A 22 -0.23 31.54 -21.60
N VAL A 23 1.07 31.81 -21.51
CA VAL A 23 1.96 31.18 -20.52
C VAL A 23 1.56 31.57 -19.09
N ALA A 24 1.25 32.85 -18.84
CA ALA A 24 0.80 33.31 -17.54
C ALA A 24 -0.53 32.64 -17.12
N LEU A 25 -1.48 32.52 -18.04
CA LEU A 25 -2.75 31.82 -17.80
C LEU A 25 -2.54 30.33 -17.53
N LEU A 26 -1.65 29.68 -18.27
CA LEU A 26 -1.31 28.27 -18.04
C LEU A 26 -0.66 28.07 -16.67
N ALA A 27 0.28 28.94 -16.29
CA ALA A 27 0.93 28.90 -14.98
C ALA A 27 -0.09 29.08 -13.85
N LEU A 28 -1.00 30.05 -13.98
CA LEU A 28 -2.10 30.28 -13.03
C LEU A 28 -3.03 29.06 -12.95
N PHE A 29 -3.37 28.44 -14.08
CA PHE A 29 -4.21 27.25 -14.12
C PHE A 29 -3.57 26.06 -13.41
N VAL A 30 -2.29 25.79 -13.67
CA VAL A 30 -1.54 24.72 -13.01
C VAL A 30 -1.43 24.97 -11.51
N LEU A 31 -1.15 26.21 -11.11
CA LEU A 31 -1.08 26.60 -9.71
C LEU A 31 -2.43 26.43 -9.02
N ALA A 32 -3.52 26.88 -9.64
CA ALA A 32 -4.87 26.71 -9.13
C ALA A 32 -5.23 25.23 -8.99
N ARG A 33 -4.86 24.38 -9.95
CA ARG A 33 -5.09 22.93 -9.88
C ARG A 33 -4.28 22.26 -8.77
N ARG A 34 -3.05 22.73 -8.51
CA ARG A 34 -2.20 22.21 -7.45
C ARG A 34 -2.67 22.63 -6.05
N LEU A 35 -3.25 23.84 -5.94
CA LEU A 35 -3.82 24.35 -4.69
C LEU A 35 -5.22 23.79 -4.41
N ARG A 36 -5.96 23.39 -5.44
CA ARG A 36 -7.21 22.63 -5.29
C ARG A 36 -6.86 21.21 -4.84
N GLY A 37 -6.82 21.02 -3.53
CA GLY A 37 -6.72 19.70 -2.93
C GLY A 37 -7.87 18.77 -3.36
N PRO A 38 -7.79 17.47 -3.05
CA PRO A 38 -8.82 16.51 -3.42
C PRO A 38 -10.21 16.95 -2.97
N SER A 39 -11.23 16.65 -3.79
CA SER A 39 -12.62 17.00 -3.53
C SER A 39 -13.10 16.45 -2.18
N ALA A 40 -14.18 17.03 -1.64
CA ALA A 40 -14.81 16.52 -0.43
C ALA A 40 -15.16 15.03 -0.58
N ASP A 41 -15.75 14.66 -1.73
CA ASP A 41 -16.12 13.28 -2.06
C ASP A 41 -14.90 12.33 -2.10
N ALA A 42 -13.78 12.76 -2.69
CA ALA A 42 -12.56 11.94 -2.73
C ALA A 42 -11.96 11.72 -1.32
N ARG A 43 -12.06 12.73 -0.44
CA ARG A 43 -11.64 12.60 0.95
C ARG A 43 -12.59 11.72 1.77
N GLU A 44 -13.89 11.83 1.52
CA GLU A 44 -14.90 11.02 2.19
C GLU A 44 -14.82 9.55 1.79
N SER A 45 -14.72 9.27 0.49
CA SER A 45 -14.49 7.92 -0.04
C SER A 45 -13.21 7.32 0.53
N LYS A 46 -12.11 8.09 0.59
CA LYS A 46 -10.87 7.64 1.23
C LYS A 46 -11.06 7.32 2.71
N ARG A 47 -11.72 8.18 3.48
CA ARG A 47 -11.97 7.92 4.91
C ARG A 47 -12.83 6.68 5.13
N ALA A 48 -13.86 6.46 4.32
CA ALA A 48 -14.69 5.26 4.40
C ALA A 48 -13.89 4.00 4.03
N HIS A 49 -13.01 4.10 3.04
CA HIS A 49 -12.10 3.03 2.63
C HIS A 49 -11.05 2.72 3.70
N ASP A 50 -10.49 3.72 4.36
CA ASP A 50 -9.53 3.58 5.45
C ASP A 50 -10.23 2.98 6.69
N ALA A 51 -11.41 3.48 7.07
CA ALA A 51 -12.19 2.99 8.22
C ALA A 51 -12.69 1.54 8.04
N ALA A 52 -12.87 1.07 6.81
CA ALA A 52 -13.24 -0.32 6.53
C ALA A 52 -12.03 -1.28 6.59
N GLN A 53 -10.80 -0.78 6.46
CA GLN A 53 -9.57 -1.58 6.50
C GLN A 53 -9.06 -1.78 7.93
N GLU A 54 -9.40 -0.91 8.87
CA GLU A 54 -8.99 -1.00 10.26
C GLU A 54 -9.77 -2.10 10.99
N ARG A 55 -9.31 -3.34 10.86
CA ARG A 55 -9.66 -4.44 11.76
C ARG A 55 -8.39 -5.01 12.37
N ASP A 56 -8.39 -5.19 13.67
CA ASP A 56 -7.30 -5.91 14.33
C ASP A 56 -7.27 -7.37 13.85
N PRO A 57 -6.08 -7.93 13.58
CA PRO A 57 -5.93 -9.35 13.31
C PRO A 57 -6.58 -10.19 14.43
N PRO A 58 -7.26 -11.31 14.12
CA PRO A 58 -7.84 -12.21 15.11
C PRO A 58 -6.78 -13.11 15.79
N VAL A 59 -5.49 -12.81 15.58
CA VAL A 59 -4.36 -13.56 16.13
C VAL A 59 -3.33 -12.60 16.72
N GLU A 60 -2.55 -13.08 17.68
CA GLU A 60 -1.51 -12.33 18.36
C GLU A 60 -0.12 -12.93 18.11
N ILE A 61 0.90 -12.08 17.96
CA ILE A 61 2.29 -12.53 17.84
C ILE A 61 2.70 -13.23 19.14
N GLY A 62 3.29 -14.41 19.02
CA GLY A 62 3.75 -15.23 20.13
C GLY A 62 2.73 -16.26 20.61
N GLU A 63 1.47 -16.14 20.23
CA GLU A 63 0.41 -17.09 20.56
C GLU A 63 0.33 -18.23 19.54
N THR A 64 -0.21 -19.36 19.98
CA THR A 64 -0.39 -20.57 19.16
C THR A 64 -1.86 -20.75 18.81
N TYR A 65 -2.13 -21.00 17.53
CA TYR A 65 -3.48 -21.21 17.02
C TYR A 65 -3.59 -22.54 16.29
N GLU A 66 -4.77 -23.15 16.40
CA GLU A 66 -5.13 -24.38 15.72
C GLU A 66 -5.95 -24.05 14.46
N PHE A 67 -5.58 -24.65 13.32
CA PHE A 67 -6.30 -24.48 12.06
C PHE A 67 -6.04 -25.64 11.11
N GLY A 68 -6.95 -25.79 10.13
CA GLY A 68 -6.79 -26.75 9.04
C GLY A 68 -5.89 -26.21 7.94
N VAL A 69 -4.96 -27.04 7.47
CA VAL A 69 -4.13 -26.80 6.29
C VAL A 69 -5.03 -26.79 5.07
N THR A 70 -5.04 -25.68 4.34
CA THR A 70 -5.80 -25.51 3.11
C THR A 70 -4.96 -25.73 1.85
N GLU A 71 -3.66 -25.45 1.93
CA GLU A 71 -2.74 -25.56 0.80
C GLU A 71 -1.30 -25.77 1.32
N LEU A 72 -0.46 -26.38 0.48
CA LEU A 72 0.99 -26.44 0.63
C LEU A 72 1.62 -25.70 -0.54
N THR A 73 2.54 -24.79 -0.25
CA THR A 73 3.18 -23.94 -1.26
C THR A 73 4.69 -23.91 -1.08
N ASP A 74 5.45 -23.86 -2.17
CA ASP A 74 6.89 -23.67 -2.10
C ASP A 74 7.23 -22.23 -1.73
N HIS A 75 7.98 -22.04 -0.64
CA HIS A 75 8.66 -20.78 -0.38
C HIS A 75 9.84 -20.68 -1.35
N HIS A 76 10.15 -19.49 -1.87
CA HIS A 76 11.29 -19.30 -2.77
C HIS A 76 12.65 -19.72 -2.16
N SER A 77 12.71 -20.00 -0.86
CA SER A 77 13.84 -20.65 -0.17
C SER A 77 14.01 -22.13 -0.52
N GLY A 78 13.00 -22.78 -1.09
CA GLY A 78 12.93 -24.23 -1.33
C GLY A 78 12.29 -25.02 -0.18
N GLU A 79 11.78 -24.33 0.85
CA GLU A 79 11.05 -24.93 1.96
C GLU A 79 9.54 -24.88 1.70
N GLU A 80 8.84 -25.96 2.02
CA GLU A 80 7.39 -26.03 1.89
C GLU A 80 6.73 -25.27 3.05
N VAL A 81 5.66 -24.54 2.74
CA VAL A 81 4.89 -23.73 3.69
C VAL A 81 3.45 -24.21 3.68
N ALA A 82 2.88 -24.43 4.86
CA ALA A 82 1.47 -24.76 5.03
C ALA A 82 0.64 -23.49 5.19
N VAL A 83 -0.43 -23.38 4.40
CA VAL A 83 -1.34 -22.24 4.43
C VAL A 83 -2.65 -22.64 5.08
N GLY A 84 -3.10 -21.88 6.07
CA GLY A 84 -4.41 -22.08 6.68
C GLY A 84 -5.01 -20.79 7.20
N LYS A 85 -6.17 -20.89 7.88
CA LYS A 85 -6.93 -19.71 8.31
C LYS A 85 -7.46 -19.82 9.73
N VAL A 86 -7.31 -18.74 10.48
CA VAL A 86 -7.97 -18.51 11.78
C VAL A 86 -8.96 -17.37 11.60
N GLU A 87 -10.25 -17.64 11.72
CA GLU A 87 -11.32 -16.64 11.51
C GLU A 87 -11.22 -15.88 10.16
N GLY A 88 -10.70 -16.55 9.12
CA GLY A 88 -10.50 -15.97 7.79
C GLY A 88 -9.16 -15.24 7.61
N PHE A 89 -8.37 -15.06 8.67
CA PHE A 89 -7.02 -14.52 8.64
C PHE A 89 -6.01 -15.58 8.24
N VAL A 90 -5.18 -15.30 7.23
CA VAL A 90 -4.26 -16.27 6.63
C VAL A 90 -2.99 -16.42 7.47
N LEU A 91 -2.62 -17.66 7.76
CA LEU A 91 -1.34 -18.03 8.38
C LEU A 91 -0.49 -18.81 7.38
N PHE A 92 0.75 -18.37 7.19
CA PHE A 92 1.81 -19.05 6.45
C PHE A 92 2.72 -19.75 7.45
N THR A 93 2.71 -21.08 7.46
CA THR A 93 3.43 -21.87 8.48
C THR A 93 4.64 -22.56 7.89
N GLU A 94 5.81 -22.20 8.39
CA GLU A 94 7.09 -22.82 8.06
C GLU A 94 7.46 -23.94 9.06
N ASP A 95 8.62 -24.56 8.86
CA ASP A 95 9.15 -25.69 9.66
C ASP A 95 8.21 -26.91 9.71
N ILE A 96 7.40 -27.11 8.67
CA ILE A 96 6.42 -28.19 8.65
C ILE A 96 7.07 -29.57 8.48
N PRO A 97 6.56 -30.61 9.14
CA PRO A 97 7.06 -31.97 8.96
C PRO A 97 6.66 -32.51 7.59
N SER A 98 7.50 -33.36 7.01
CA SER A 98 7.18 -34.08 5.77
C SER A 98 5.89 -34.89 5.89
N GLY A 99 5.09 -34.92 4.81
CA GLY A 99 3.83 -35.68 4.76
C GLY A 99 2.69 -35.00 5.53
N LEU A 100 2.74 -33.67 5.65
CA LEU A 100 1.54 -32.87 5.88
C LEU A 100 0.71 -32.88 4.60
N GLU A 101 -0.61 -32.86 4.70
CA GLU A 101 -1.51 -32.79 3.56
C GLU A 101 -2.60 -31.73 3.77
N PRO A 102 -3.16 -31.13 2.71
CA PRO A 102 -4.36 -30.32 2.82
C PRO A 102 -5.49 -31.10 3.51
N GLY A 103 -6.08 -30.51 4.54
CA GLY A 103 -7.07 -31.12 5.41
C GLY A 103 -6.53 -31.50 6.79
N ASP A 104 -5.22 -31.63 6.96
CA ASP A 104 -4.61 -31.85 8.27
C ASP A 104 -4.87 -30.65 9.20
N VAL A 105 -5.02 -30.92 10.50
CA VAL A 105 -5.15 -29.88 11.53
C VAL A 105 -3.82 -29.76 12.27
N ILE A 106 -3.28 -28.54 12.31
CA ILE A 106 -2.01 -28.25 12.98
C ILE A 106 -2.18 -27.11 13.97
N ARG A 107 -1.21 -27.03 14.88
CA ARG A 107 -0.98 -25.89 15.74
C ARG A 107 0.28 -25.17 15.29
N ALA A 108 0.18 -23.87 15.09
CA ALA A 108 1.31 -23.03 14.72
C ALA A 108 1.36 -21.77 15.59
N LYS A 109 2.59 -21.34 15.90
CA LYS A 109 2.84 -20.14 16.69
C LYS A 109 3.10 -18.96 15.76
N VAL A 110 2.35 -17.88 15.93
CA VAL A 110 2.50 -16.65 15.13
C VAL A 110 3.82 -15.97 15.48
N LEU A 111 4.62 -15.64 14.46
CA LEU A 111 5.93 -15.01 14.60
C LEU A 111 5.89 -13.52 14.22
N SER A 112 5.23 -13.20 13.11
CA SER A 112 5.19 -11.84 12.57
C SER A 112 3.96 -11.59 11.71
N PHE A 113 3.49 -10.35 11.69
CA PHE A 113 2.50 -9.92 10.71
C PHE A 113 3.17 -9.51 9.39
N ASN A 114 2.55 -9.89 8.28
CA ASN A 114 2.93 -9.44 6.95
C ASN A 114 2.48 -8.00 6.69
N GLU A 115 2.91 -7.43 5.56
CA GLU A 115 2.54 -6.07 5.15
C GLU A 115 1.01 -5.89 5.14
N GLY A 116 0.55 -4.80 5.74
CA GLY A 116 -0.88 -4.50 5.88
C GLY A 116 -1.61 -5.33 6.96
N ARG A 117 -0.91 -6.22 7.69
CA ARG A 117 -1.49 -7.01 8.78
C ARG A 117 -2.73 -7.80 8.36
N THR A 118 -2.77 -8.33 7.14
CA THR A 118 -3.86 -9.16 6.61
C THR A 118 -3.54 -10.66 6.62
N SER A 119 -2.29 -11.00 6.94
CA SER A 119 -1.78 -12.35 7.15
C SER A 119 -0.60 -12.31 8.12
N ALA A 120 -0.16 -13.49 8.56
CA ALA A 120 1.02 -13.65 9.41
C ALA A 120 1.84 -14.88 9.04
N ASP A 121 3.12 -14.81 9.35
CA ASP A 121 4.00 -15.97 9.35
C ASP A 121 3.95 -16.63 10.72
N ALA A 122 4.03 -17.96 10.70
CA ALA A 122 3.98 -18.81 11.87
C ALA A 122 4.96 -19.97 11.72
N THR A 123 5.33 -20.60 12.83
CA THR A 123 6.13 -21.83 12.83
C THR A 123 5.30 -22.99 13.36
N PHE A 124 5.46 -24.16 12.76
CA PHE A 124 4.79 -25.38 13.17
C PHE A 124 5.16 -25.74 14.63
N VAL A 125 4.16 -26.13 15.41
CA VAL A 125 4.34 -26.59 16.79
C VAL A 125 4.06 -28.10 16.88
N GLU A 126 2.85 -28.50 16.52
CA GLU A 126 2.42 -29.90 16.58
C GLU A 126 1.21 -30.16 15.65
N ARG A 127 0.95 -31.44 15.37
CA ARG A 127 -0.33 -31.87 14.78
C ARG A 127 -1.37 -31.96 15.91
N ALA A 128 -2.61 -31.56 15.62
CA ALA A 128 -3.72 -31.62 16.58
C ALA A 128 -4.34 -33.02 16.67
#